data_AF-L1LC55-F1
#
_entry.id   AF-L1LC55-F1
#
_cell.length_a   1.000
_cell.length_b   1.000
_cell.length_c   1.000
_cell.angle_alpha   90.00
_cell.angle_beta   90.00
_cell.angle_gamma   90.00
#
_symmetry.space_group_name_H-M   'P 1'
#
loop_
_entity.id
_entity.type
_entity.pdbx_description
1 polymer ?
#
loop_
_entity_poly.entity_id
_entity_poly.type
_entity_poly.pdbx_seq_one_letter_code
_entity_poly.pdbx_strand_id
1 'polypeptide(L)'
;MPINIYVPKLERHASSIVHNGVPVWTADEGERCISAASYLKGEEPYLMHISKNNASNEKSMQFYARDAGKWTDIDHREFNMRQDALIKTIAGAIK
;
A
#
# COMPACT_ATOMS: atom_id res chain seq x y z
N MET A 1 7.10 -12.82 -5.84
CA MET A 1 6.22 -11.63 -5.95
C MET A 1 7.08 -10.40 -5.74
N PRO A 2 7.22 -9.51 -6.72
CA PRO A 2 7.92 -8.24 -6.53
C PRO A 2 7.15 -7.35 -5.54
N ILE A 3 7.91 -6.71 -4.64
CA ILE A 3 7.39 -5.75 -3.66
C ILE A 3 8.30 -4.52 -3.73
N ASN A 4 7.71 -3.35 -3.87
CA ASN A 4 8.44 -2.09 -3.71
C ASN A 4 8.14 -1.52 -2.33
N ILE A 5 9.19 -1.11 -1.61
CA ILE A 5 9.08 -0.50 -0.29
C ILE A 5 9.52 0.95 -0.41
N TYR A 6 8.66 1.85 0.05
CA TYR A 6 8.86 3.29 0.05
C TYR A 6 8.98 3.75 1.50
N VAL A 7 10.07 4.44 1.82
CA VAL A 7 10.30 5.01 3.13
C VAL A 7 10.60 6.50 2.94
N PRO A 8 9.89 7.42 3.61
CA PRO A 8 10.22 8.84 3.57
C PRO A 8 11.67 9.07 4.03
N LYS A 9 12.32 10.07 3.43
CA LYS A 9 13.65 10.48 3.88
C LYS A 9 13.59 10.92 5.34
N LEU A 10 14.67 10.66 6.08
CA LEU A 10 14.83 11.12 7.45
C LEU A 10 14.56 12.64 7.54
N GLU A 11 13.91 13.07 8.62
CA GLU A 11 13.48 14.46 8.87
C GLU A 11 12.39 15.01 7.92
N ARG A 12 11.90 14.22 6.98
CA ARG A 12 10.73 14.55 6.16
C ARG A 12 9.56 13.66 6.51
N HIS A 13 8.35 14.16 6.30
CA HIS A 13 7.13 13.39 6.41
C HIS A 13 6.47 13.32 5.04
N ALA A 14 6.00 12.13 4.67
CA ALA A 14 5.14 11.98 3.50
C ALA A 14 3.69 12.17 3.94
N SER A 15 3.02 13.15 3.33
CA SER A 15 1.61 13.48 3.57
C SER A 15 0.68 13.02 2.45
N SER A 16 1.23 12.44 1.37
CA SER A 16 0.42 11.83 0.31
C SER A 16 1.20 10.74 -0.40
N ILE A 17 0.45 9.81 -1.00
CA ILE A 17 0.94 8.82 -1.94
C ILE A 17 0.10 8.96 -3.21
N VAL A 18 0.79 9.12 -4.34
CA VAL A 18 0.18 9.38 -5.64
C VAL A 18 0.62 8.30 -6.62
N HIS A 19 -0.32 7.80 -7.40
CA HIS A 19 -0.06 6.83 -8.47
C HIS A 19 -0.66 7.35 -9.77
N ASN A 20 0.17 7.53 -10.81
CA ASN A 20 -0.22 8.08 -12.11
C ASN A 20 -0.99 9.43 -12.01
N GLY A 21 -0.54 10.31 -11.11
CA GLY A 21 -1.17 11.61 -10.87
C GLY A 21 -2.46 11.57 -10.05
N VAL A 22 -2.94 10.38 -9.65
CA VAL A 22 -4.14 10.22 -8.81
C VAL A 22 -3.72 9.94 -7.37
N PRO A 23 -4.22 10.71 -6.38
CA PRO A 23 -4.00 10.43 -4.97
C PRO A 23 -4.55 9.05 -4.60
N VAL A 24 -3.71 8.23 -3.97
CA VAL A 24 -4.11 6.94 -3.38
C VAL A 24 -4.42 7.11 -1.91
N TRP A 25 -3.58 7.89 -1.22
CA TRP A 25 -3.76 8.24 0.18
C TRP A 25 -3.31 9.69 0.38
N THR A 26 -4.04 10.40 1.24
CA THR A 26 -3.69 11.74 1.72
C THR A 26 -3.79 11.71 3.24
N ALA A 27 -2.80 12.30 3.92
CA ALA A 27 -2.77 12.41 5.37
C ALA A 27 -3.87 13.35 5.86
N ASP A 28 -4.54 12.94 6.94
CA ASP A 28 -5.28 13.86 7.78
C ASP A 28 -4.34 14.75 8.61
N GLU A 29 -4.90 15.75 9.31
CA GLU A 29 -4.10 16.67 10.14
C GLU A 29 -3.29 15.91 11.20
N GLY A 30 -1.97 16.08 11.15
CA GLY A 30 -1.03 15.40 12.04
C GLY A 30 -0.75 13.93 11.68
N GLU A 31 -1.42 13.36 10.68
CA GLU A 31 -1.05 12.05 10.14
C GLU A 31 0.23 12.13 9.30
N ARG A 32 1.04 11.08 9.38
CA ARG A 32 2.30 10.97 8.66
C ARG A 32 2.54 9.53 8.23
N CYS A 33 2.86 9.32 6.96
CA CYS A 33 3.31 8.03 6.48
C CYS A 33 4.71 7.73 7.01
N ILE A 34 4.90 6.53 7.55
CA ILE A 34 6.19 5.98 8.01
C ILE A 34 6.82 5.13 6.90
N SER A 35 5.98 4.33 6.24
CA SER A 35 6.39 3.50 5.13
C SER A 35 5.16 3.09 4.31
N ALA A 36 5.41 2.76 3.04
CA ALA A 36 4.42 2.12 2.19
C ALA A 36 5.04 0.95 1.45
N ALA A 37 4.28 -0.11 1.24
CA ALA A 37 4.67 -1.25 0.44
C ALA A 37 3.65 -1.48 -0.66
N SER A 38 4.09 -1.58 -1.91
CA SER A 38 3.24 -1.95 -3.05
C SER A 38 3.58 -3.35 -3.55
N TYR A 39 2.56 -4.19 -3.72
CA TYR A 39 2.68 -5.55 -4.21
C TYR A 39 2.25 -5.58 -5.67
N LEU A 40 3.13 -6.10 -6.53
CA LEU A 40 2.91 -6.08 -7.97
C LEU A 40 2.19 -7.34 -8.45
N LYS A 41 1.21 -7.16 -9.35
CA LYS A 41 0.62 -8.24 -10.15
C LYS A 41 1.11 -8.08 -11.58
N GLY A 42 2.11 -8.89 -11.96
CA GLY A 42 2.92 -8.60 -13.14
C GLY A 42 3.83 -7.42 -12.85
N GLU A 43 3.75 -6.37 -13.69
CA GLU A 43 4.55 -5.14 -13.55
C GLU A 43 3.79 -3.99 -12.88
N GLU A 44 2.47 -4.16 -12.66
CA GLU A 44 1.60 -3.10 -12.16
C GLU A 44 1.34 -3.25 -10.65
N PRO A 45 1.33 -2.14 -9.87
CA PRO A 45 0.89 -2.15 -8.49
C PRO A 45 -0.56 -2.62 -8.36
N TYR A 46 -0.80 -3.60 -7.49
CA TYR A 46 -2.11 -4.23 -7.28
C TYR A 46 -2.60 -4.08 -5.83
N LEU A 47 -1.72 -4.25 -4.85
CA LEU A 47 -2.04 -3.99 -3.44
C LEU A 47 -1.08 -2.95 -2.88
N MET A 48 -1.54 -2.18 -1.92
CA MET A 48 -0.70 -1.26 -1.16
C MET A 48 -1.02 -1.32 0.32
N HIS A 49 0.02 -1.32 1.13
CA HIS A 49 -0.04 -1.22 2.58
C HIS A 49 0.70 0.05 3.00
N ILE A 50 0.06 0.91 3.79
CA ILE A 50 0.66 2.11 4.38
C ILE A 50 0.73 1.92 5.88
N SER A 51 1.91 2.07 6.46
CA SER A 51 2.08 2.24 7.91
C SER A 51 2.19 3.74 8.21
N LYS A 52 1.35 4.26 9.09
CA LYS A 52 1.27 5.68 9.42
C LYS A 52 1.16 5.92 10.92
N ASN A 53 1.52 7.13 11.35
CA ASN A 53 1.27 7.63 12.69
C ASN A 53 0.28 8.78 12.66
N ASN A 54 -0.55 8.91 13.70
CA ASN A 54 -1.35 10.11 13.94
C ASN A 54 -0.56 11.17 14.76
N ALA A 55 -1.22 12.28 15.09
CA ALA A 55 -0.65 13.36 15.90
C ALA A 55 -0.15 12.89 17.29
N SER A 56 -0.74 11.83 17.84
CA SER A 56 -0.36 11.21 19.12
C SER A 56 0.77 10.17 18.98
N ASN A 57 1.38 10.04 17.79
CA ASN A 57 2.35 8.99 17.44
C ASN A 57 1.82 7.56 17.53
N GLU A 58 0.50 7.38 17.52
CA GLU A 58 -0.10 6.04 17.48
C GLU A 58 0.01 5.47 16.08
N LYS A 59 0.55 4.26 15.99
CA LYS A 59 0.74 3.53 14.74
C LYS A 59 -0.56 2.91 14.27
N SER A 60 -0.89 3.13 13.01
CA SER A 60 -1.98 2.44 12.32
C SER A 60 -1.55 2.00 10.92
N MET A 61 -2.35 1.12 10.33
CA MET A 61 -2.14 0.62 8.97
C MET A 61 -3.38 0.92 8.12
N GLN A 62 -3.14 1.21 6.85
CA GLN A 62 -4.19 1.37 5.86
C GLN A 62 -3.87 0.54 4.62
N PHE A 63 -4.89 -0.08 4.04
CA PHE A 63 -4.73 -1.06 2.97
C PHE A 63 -5.57 -0.64 1.77
N TYR A 64 -4.99 -0.81 0.59
CA TYR A 64 -5.63 -0.46 -0.67
C TYR A 64 -5.48 -1.59 -1.67
N ALA A 65 -6.52 -1.82 -2.45
CA ALA A 65 -6.47 -2.65 -3.65
C ALA A 65 -6.74 -1.83 -4.89
N ARG A 66 -6.08 -2.20 -6.00
CA ARG A 66 -6.28 -1.59 -7.29
C ARG A 66 -7.06 -2.51 -8.21
N ASP A 67 -8.29 -2.13 -8.52
CA ASP A 67 -9.17 -2.83 -9.45
C ASP A 67 -9.59 -1.88 -10.57
N ALA A 68 -9.54 -2.35 -11.83
CA ALA A 68 -9.86 -1.55 -13.02
C ALA A 68 -9.18 -0.16 -13.03
N GLY A 69 -7.93 -0.10 -12.56
CA GLY A 69 -7.13 1.12 -12.50
C GLY A 69 -7.40 2.06 -11.33
N LYS A 70 -8.39 1.78 -10.48
CA LYS A 70 -8.78 2.60 -9.33
C LYS A 70 -8.33 1.97 -8.02
N TRP A 71 -7.86 2.81 -7.11
CA TRP A 71 -7.53 2.39 -5.76
C TRP A 71 -8.75 2.53 -4.85
N THR A 72 -8.99 1.51 -4.03
CA THR A 72 -10.06 1.48 -3.05
C THR A 72 -9.47 1.06 -1.71
N ASP A 73 -9.87 1.76 -0.64
CA ASP A 73 -9.57 1.36 0.74
C ASP A 73 -10.27 0.04 1.05
N ILE A 74 -9.53 -0.90 1.62
CA ILE A 74 -10.01 -2.23 1.99
C ILE A 74 -9.57 -2.57 3.40
N ASP A 75 -10.26 -3.52 4.03
CA ASP A 75 -9.84 -3.99 5.34
C ASP A 75 -8.63 -4.95 5.28
N HIS A 76 -8.03 -5.20 6.44
CA HIS A 76 -6.89 -6.10 6.59
C HIS A 76 -7.21 -7.54 6.15
N ARG A 77 -8.46 -8.00 6.31
CA ARG A 77 -8.85 -9.37 5.95
C ARG A 77 -8.86 -9.53 4.43
N GLU A 78 -9.48 -8.61 3.72
CA GLU A 78 -9.51 -8.60 2.26
C GLU A 78 -8.09 -8.46 1.69
N PHE A 79 -7.27 -7.60 2.29
CA PHE A 79 -5.86 -7.44 1.89
C PHE A 79 -5.10 -8.77 1.96
N ASN A 80 -5.20 -9.48 3.10
CA ASN A 80 -4.53 -10.77 3.28
C ASN A 80 -5.04 -11.83 2.28
N MET A 81 -6.35 -11.89 2.05
CA MET A 81 -6.92 -12.83 1.08
C MET A 81 -6.40 -12.56 -0.34
N ARG A 82 -6.30 -11.28 -0.75
CA ARG A 82 -5.78 -10.90 -2.07
C ARG A 82 -4.27 -11.13 -2.18
N GLN A 83 -3.51 -10.89 -1.11
CA GLN A 83 -2.07 -11.14 -1.06
C GLN A 83 -1.78 -12.65 -1.18
N ASP A 84 -2.51 -13.48 -0.45
CA ASP A 84 -2.40 -14.94 -0.53
C ASP A 84 -2.73 -15.48 -1.93
N ALA A 85 -3.79 -14.95 -2.55
CA ALA A 85 -4.16 -15.30 -3.91
C ALA A 85 -3.06 -14.91 -4.92
N LEU A 86 -2.43 -13.75 -4.75
CA LEU A 86 -1.33 -13.29 -5.59
C LEU A 86 -0.10 -14.20 -5.45
N ILE A 87 0.26 -14.60 -4.22
CA ILE A 87 1.37 -15.52 -3.95
C ILE A 87 1.12 -16.88 -4.61
N LYS A 88 -0.09 -17.44 -4.44
CA LYS A 88 -0.47 -18.73 -5.04
C LYS A 88 -0.42 -18.71 -6.57
N THR A 89 -0.87 -17.62 -7.18
CA THR A 89 -0.86 -17.46 -8.64
C THR A 89 0.56 -17.49 -9.19
N ILE A 90 1.49 -16.77 -8.55
CA ILE A 90 2.90 -16.73 -8.97
C ILE A 90 3.57 -18.10 -8.75
N ALA A 91 3.31 -18.75 -7.61
CA ALA A 91 3.87 -20.08 -7.33
C ALA A 91 3.33 -21.16 -8.29
N GLY A 92 2.06 -21.04 -8.72
CA GLY A 92 1.45 -21.95 -9.68
C GLY A 92 1.98 -21.79 -11.11
N ALA A 93 2.40 -20.58 -11.51
CA ALA A 93 2.92 -20.30 -12.85
C ALA A 93 4.36 -20.79 -13.09
N ILE A 94 5.04 -21.31 -12.06
CA ILE A 94 6.43 -21.81 -12.13
C ILE A 94 6.48 -23.35 -12.27
N LYS A 95 5.33 -24.03 -12.32
CA LYS A 95 5.22 -25.47 -12.60
C LYS A 95 5.00 -25.73 -14.08
#